data_AF-A0A656GIT1-F1
#
_entry.id   AF-A0A656GIT1-F1
#
_cell.length_a   1.000
_cell.length_b   1.000
_cell.length_c   1.000
_cell.angle_alpha   90.00
_cell.angle_beta   90.00
_cell.angle_gamma   90.00
#
_symmetry.space_group_name_H-M   'P 1'
#
loop_
_entity.id
_entity.type
_entity.pdbx_description
1 polymer ?
#
loop_
_entity_poly.entity_id
_entity_poly.type
_entity_poly.pdbx_seq_one_letter_code
_entity_poly.pdbx_strand_id
1 'polypeptide(L)'
;MRKASLIENINISTTQTLLRTIATSVSTLLAIVALWAFGGDSLEGFSIALFIGVLAGTYSSIYIANVVLIWLNLTTEDLIPPVVVEKADDLP
;
A
#
# COMPACT_ATOMS: atom_id res chain seq x y z
N MET A 1 23.03 -3.97 11.94
CA MET A 1 21.56 -3.80 11.88
C MET A 1 20.91 -5.01 12.55
N ARG A 2 20.95 -5.03 13.89
CA ARG A 2 20.53 -6.15 14.76
C ARG A 2 19.05 -5.99 15.10
N LYS A 3 18.23 -7.01 14.79
CA LYS A 3 16.90 -7.28 15.38
C LYS A 3 15.94 -6.08 15.46
N ALA A 4 15.59 -5.45 14.34
CA ALA A 4 14.37 -4.63 14.33
C ALA A 4 13.16 -5.56 14.50
N SER A 5 12.25 -5.23 15.40
CA SER A 5 11.01 -6.04 15.56
C SER A 5 10.17 -5.92 14.28
N LEU A 6 9.28 -6.89 14.01
CA LEU A 6 8.43 -6.80 12.81
C LEU A 6 7.62 -5.52 12.76
N ILE A 7 7.15 -5.06 13.92
CA ILE A 7 6.42 -3.81 14.07
C ILE A 7 7.29 -2.62 13.64
N GLU A 8 8.56 -2.63 14.01
CA GLU A 8 9.52 -1.57 13.64
C GLU A 8 9.81 -1.58 12.14
N ASN A 9 10.01 -2.76 11.56
CA ASN A 9 10.23 -2.91 10.12
C ASN A 9 9.01 -2.46 9.30
N ILE A 10 7.81 -2.88 9.70
CA ILE A 10 6.55 -2.45 9.10
C ILE A 10 6.41 -0.93 9.21
N ASN A 11 6.63 -0.36 10.40
CA ASN A 11 6.50 1.09 10.60
C ASN A 11 7.49 1.89 9.72
N ILE A 12 8.73 1.43 9.58
CA ILE A 12 9.74 2.05 8.70
C ILE A 12 9.29 1.95 7.25
N SER A 13 8.89 0.76 6.78
CA SER A 13 8.43 0.54 5.40
C SER A 13 7.16 1.32 5.07
N THR A 14 6.21 1.37 5.99
CA THR A 14 4.98 2.17 5.87
C THR A 14 5.34 3.63 5.77
N THR A 15 6.20 4.17 6.64
CA THR A 15 6.60 5.59 6.58
C THR A 15 7.32 5.95 5.27
N GLN A 16 8.18 5.06 4.77
CA GLN A 16 8.88 5.27 3.49
C GLN A 16 7.94 5.28 2.29
N THR A 17 6.93 4.41 2.28
CA THR A 17 5.96 4.31 1.17
C THR A 17 4.83 5.33 1.31
N LEU A 18 4.52 5.78 2.52
CA LEU A 18 3.47 6.74 2.83
C LEU A 18 3.63 8.04 2.05
N LEU A 19 4.85 8.59 1.97
CA LEU A 19 5.11 9.81 1.21
C LEU A 19 4.74 9.65 -0.27
N ARG A 20 5.09 8.49 -0.86
CA ARG A 20 4.79 8.19 -2.26
C ARG A 20 3.28 8.02 -2.47
N THR A 21 2.62 7.29 -1.57
CA THR A 21 1.16 7.06 -1.61
C THR A 21 0.37 8.37 -1.46
N ILE A 22 0.81 9.25 -0.55
CA ILE A 22 0.19 10.57 -0.39
C ILE A 22 0.44 11.42 -1.64
N ALA A 23 1.66 11.46 -2.17
CA ALA A 23 1.97 12.25 -3.36
C ALA A 23 1.12 11.84 -4.58
N THR A 24 0.92 10.54 -4.82
CA THR A 24 0.05 10.05 -5.90
C THR A 24 -1.44 10.27 -5.62
N SER A 25 -1.87 10.17 -4.36
CA SER A 25 -3.26 10.46 -3.97
C SER A 25 -3.57 11.96 -4.13
N VAL A 26 -2.65 12.84 -3.76
CA VAL A 26 -2.81 14.30 -3.93
C VAL A 26 -2.81 14.68 -5.40
N SER A 27 -1.93 14.11 -6.21
CA SER A 27 -1.90 14.41 -7.66
C SER A 27 -3.17 13.93 -8.37
N THR A 28 -3.72 12.77 -7.99
CA THR A 28 -5.01 12.31 -8.50
C THR A 28 -6.17 13.18 -8.03
N LEU A 29 -6.19 13.63 -6.76
CA LEU A 29 -7.19 14.58 -6.28
C LEU A 29 -7.13 15.91 -7.04
N LEU A 30 -5.94 16.43 -7.33
CA LEU A 30 -5.76 17.62 -8.17
C LEU A 30 -6.38 17.44 -9.57
N ALA A 31 -6.14 16.28 -10.19
CA ALA A 31 -6.74 15.95 -11.48
C ALA A 31 -8.27 15.85 -11.42
N ILE A 32 -8.82 15.23 -10.36
CA ILE A 32 -10.27 15.11 -10.15
C ILE A 32 -10.91 16.49 -9.93
N VAL A 33 -10.26 17.37 -9.17
CA VAL A 33 -10.74 18.76 -8.96
C VAL A 33 -10.76 19.52 -10.28
N ALA A 34 -9.72 19.37 -11.11
CA ALA A 34 -9.72 19.96 -12.45
C ALA A 34 -10.82 19.36 -13.35
N LEU A 35 -11.06 18.04 -13.27
CA LEU A 35 -12.13 17.36 -14.00
C LEU A 35 -13.51 17.88 -13.56
N TRP A 36 -13.71 18.10 -12.27
CA TRP A 36 -14.96 18.60 -11.73
C TRP A 36 -15.21 20.06 -12.10
N ALA A 37 -14.18 20.91 -12.09
CA ALA A 37 -14.29 22.33 -12.45
C ALA A 37 -14.39 22.58 -13.96
N PHE A 38 -13.69 21.80 -14.80
CA PHE A 38 -13.58 22.03 -16.24
C PHE A 38 -14.28 20.98 -17.11
N GLY A 39 -14.78 19.89 -16.55
CA GLY A 39 -15.36 18.76 -17.29
C GLY A 39 -16.83 18.94 -17.71
N GLY A 40 -17.55 19.88 -17.11
CA GLY A 40 -18.97 20.14 -17.39
C GLY A 40 -19.93 19.04 -16.90
N ASP A 41 -21.24 19.22 -17.14
CA ASP A 41 -22.32 18.39 -16.59
C ASP A 41 -22.18 16.89 -16.90
N SER A 42 -21.62 16.55 -18.06
CA SER A 42 -21.43 15.15 -18.48
C SER A 42 -20.41 14.39 -17.62
N LEU A 43 -19.45 15.08 -17.02
CA LEU A 43 -18.35 14.48 -16.24
C LEU A 43 -18.46 14.72 -14.73
N GLU A 44 -19.47 15.45 -14.28
CA GLU A 44 -19.67 15.75 -12.87
C GLU A 44 -19.88 14.47 -12.04
N GLY A 45 -20.80 13.60 -12.47
CA GLY A 45 -21.08 12.33 -11.79
C GLY A 45 -19.87 11.38 -11.78
N PHE A 46 -19.06 11.40 -12.85
CA PHE A 46 -17.83 10.62 -12.92
C PHE A 46 -16.74 11.17 -11.98
N SER A 47 -16.59 12.50 -11.90
CA SER A 47 -15.63 13.15 -10.99
C SER A 47 -15.95 12.84 -9.52
N ILE A 48 -17.24 12.88 -9.15
CA ILE A 48 -17.68 12.55 -7.79
C ILE A 48 -17.41 11.07 -7.46
N ALA A 49 -17.68 10.17 -8.39
CA ALA A 49 -17.39 8.75 -8.22
C ALA A 49 -15.87 8.50 -8.03
N LEU A 50 -15.03 9.15 -8.83
CA LEU A 50 -13.57 9.08 -8.67
C LEU A 50 -13.09 9.67 -7.35
N PHE A 51 -13.66 10.79 -6.91
CA PHE A 51 -13.32 11.43 -5.64
C PHE A 51 -13.55 10.50 -4.45
N ILE A 52 -14.73 9.87 -4.39
CA ILE A 52 -15.07 8.89 -3.34
C ILE A 52 -14.16 7.65 -3.44
N GLY A 53 -13.91 7.15 -4.65
CA GLY A 53 -13.04 5.99 -4.87
C GLY A 53 -11.61 6.21 -4.40
N VAL A 54 -11.01 7.37 -4.71
CA VAL A 54 -9.66 7.72 -4.26
C VAL A 54 -9.61 7.88 -2.75
N LEU A 55 -10.57 8.60 -2.14
CA LEU A 55 -10.60 8.74 -0.68
C LEU A 55 -10.72 7.40 0.05
N ALA A 56 -11.64 6.55 -0.37
CA ALA A 56 -11.83 5.23 0.22
C ALA A 56 -10.59 4.33 -0.01
N GLY A 57 -10.00 4.36 -1.20
CA GLY A 57 -8.83 3.58 -1.56
C GLY A 57 -7.58 4.00 -0.79
N THR A 58 -7.27 5.29 -0.73
CA THR A 58 -6.09 5.82 0.00
C THR A 58 -6.20 5.55 1.49
N TYR A 59 -7.38 5.76 2.09
CA TYR A 59 -7.59 5.45 3.51
C TYR A 59 -7.47 3.95 3.79
N SER A 60 -8.09 3.11 2.95
CA SER A 60 -8.03 1.65 3.07
C SER A 60 -6.60 1.12 2.99
N SER A 61 -5.83 1.52 1.98
CA SER A 61 -4.45 1.03 1.81
C SER A 61 -3.50 1.44 2.94
N ILE A 62 -3.70 2.59 3.59
CA ILE A 62 -2.81 3.05 4.67
C ILE A 62 -3.21 2.43 6.01
N TYR A 63 -4.51 2.40 6.33
CA TYR A 63 -4.97 1.95 7.64
C TYR A 63 -5.26 0.44 7.69
N ILE A 64 -5.96 -0.12 6.70
CA ILE A 64 -6.36 -1.53 6.74
C ILE A 64 -5.15 -2.46 6.56
N ALA A 65 -4.18 -2.10 5.71
CA ALA A 65 -2.97 -2.89 5.52
C ALA A 65 -2.17 -3.06 6.83
N ASN A 66 -1.97 -1.96 7.58
CA ASN A 66 -1.27 -1.99 8.87
C ASN A 66 -2.04 -2.80 9.92
N VAL A 67 -3.36 -2.67 9.97
CA VAL A 67 -4.21 -3.41 10.93
C VAL A 67 -4.22 -4.91 10.63
N VAL A 68 -4.33 -5.32 9.36
CA VAL A 68 -4.29 -6.75 8.96
C VAL A 68 -2.94 -7.37 9.31
N LEU A 69 -1.84 -6.64 9.11
CA LEU A 69 -0.50 -7.09 9.47
C LEU A 69 -0.33 -7.32 10.98
N ILE A 70 -0.87 -6.43 11.81
CA ILE A 70 -0.87 -6.59 13.27
C ILE A 70 -1.76 -7.76 13.68
N TRP A 71 -2.90 -7.94 13.01
CA TRP A 71 -3.87 -9.00 13.32
C TRP A 71 -3.36 -10.40 12.96
N LEU A 72 -2.60 -10.54 11.88
CA LEU A 72 -1.97 -11.82 11.52
C LEU A 72 -0.86 -12.25 12.48
N ASN A 73 -0.44 -11.39 13.42
CA ASN A 73 0.60 -11.66 14.42
C ASN A 73 1.84 -12.35 13.84
N LEU A 74 2.24 -11.94 12.62
CA LEU A 74 3.37 -12.53 11.92
C LEU A 74 4.60 -12.47 12.82
N THR A 75 5.37 -13.56 12.87
CA THR A 75 6.71 -13.63 13.49
C THR A 75 7.76 -13.55 12.39
N THR A 76 8.92 -12.97 12.69
CA THR A 76 9.98 -12.69 11.69
C THR A 76 10.49 -13.95 11.00
N GLU A 77 10.22 -15.11 11.58
CA GLU A 77 10.54 -16.45 11.10
C GLU A 77 9.64 -16.91 9.93
N ASP A 78 8.37 -16.47 9.87
CA ASP A 78 7.42 -16.86 8.79
C ASP A 78 7.64 -16.09 7.49
N LEU A 79 8.36 -14.96 7.54
CA LEU A 79 8.72 -14.17 6.35
C LEU A 79 10.02 -14.66 5.70
N ILE A 80 10.73 -15.60 6.32
CA ILE A 80 11.89 -16.25 5.72
C ILE A 80 11.33 -17.36 4.82
N PRO A 81 11.37 -17.21 3.48
CA PRO A 81 10.96 -18.31 2.61
C PRO A 81 11.82 -19.52 2.99
N PRO A 82 11.22 -20.71 3.18
CA PRO A 82 11.99 -21.89 3.51
C PRO A 82 13.08 -22.00 2.45
N VAL A 83 14.34 -22.06 2.89
CA VAL A 83 15.45 -22.35 1.99
C VAL A 83 15.11 -23.72 1.42
N VAL A 84 14.54 -23.76 0.23
CA VAL A 84 14.50 -24.98 -0.57
C VAL A 84 15.96 -25.23 -0.82
N VAL A 85 16.56 -26.04 0.06
CA VAL A 85 17.83 -26.68 -0.22
C VAL A 85 17.52 -27.47 -1.46
N GLU A 86 17.84 -26.88 -2.61
CA GLU A 86 17.99 -27.59 -3.87
C GLU A 86 18.91 -28.74 -3.52
N LYS A 87 18.27 -29.88 -3.31
CA LYS A 87 18.88 -31.11 -2.87
C LYS A 87 19.99 -31.34 -3.89
N ALA A 88 21.21 -31.50 -3.40
CA ALA A 88 22.33 -31.99 -4.18
C ALA A 88 21.81 -33.10 -5.12
N ASP A 89 21.66 -32.76 -6.39
CA ASP A 89 21.55 -33.71 -7.48
C ASP A 89 22.75 -33.43 -8.38
N ASP A 90 23.92 -33.53 -7.74
CA ASP A 90 25.10 -34.14 -8.36
C ASP A 90 24.67 -35.54 -8.81
N LEU A 91 24.02 -35.60 -9.98
CA LEU A 91 23.92 -36.82 -10.76
C LEU A 91 25.36 -37.15 -11.24
N PRO A 92 25.78 -38.42 -11.10
CA PRO A 92 27.17 -38.85 -11.25
C PRO A 92 27.76 -38.64 -12.65
#